data_AF-A0A843T0V2-F1
#
_entry.id   AF-A0A843T0V2-F1
#
_cell.length_a   1.000
_cell.length_b   1.000
_cell.length_c   1.000
_cell.angle_alpha   90.00
_cell.angle_beta   90.00
_cell.angle_gamma   90.00
#
_symmetry.space_group_name_H-M   'P 1'
#
loop_
_entity.id
_entity.type
_entity.pdbx_description
1 polymer ?
#
loop_
_entity_poly.entity_id
_entity_poly.type
_entity_poly.pdbx_seq_one_letter_code
_entity_poly.pdbx_strand_id
1 'polypeptide(L)' 'MKATILLGTLKSTGLSNTETLCEFLVERLARQGIPSEILKLVERQILPGTYSDMGPGDEWPAILDKVLDSEILILATPI' A
#
# COMPACT_ATOMS: atom_id res chain seq x y z
N MET A 1 3.95 16.50 2.08
CA MET A 1 3.20 15.55 2.91
C MET A 1 2.31 14.71 2.02
N LYS A 2 2.65 13.43 1.93
CA LYS A 2 2.06 12.37 1.13
C LYS A 2 1.93 11.15 2.02
N ALA A 3 0.83 10.44 1.87
CA ALA A 3 0.58 9.18 2.56
C ALA A 3 0.64 7.99 1.61
N THR A 4 1.30 6.91 2.02
CA THR A 4 1.30 5.62 1.33
C THR A 4 0.60 4.60 2.22
N ILE A 5 -0.41 3.92 1.67
CA ILE A 5 -1.18 2.89 2.36
C ILE A 5 -0.81 1.54 1.76
N LEU A 6 -0.21 0.66 2.56
CA LEU A 6 0.05 -0.72 2.19
C LEU A 6 -1.16 -1.56 2.63
N LEU A 7 -2.01 -1.92 1.68
CA LEU A 7 -3.21 -2.72 1.92
C LEU A 7 -2.87 -4.21 1.85
N GLY A 8 -2.85 -4.86 3.01
CA GLY A 8 -2.49 -6.27 3.22
C GLY A 8 -3.67 -7.23 3.18
N THR A 9 -4.75 -6.91 2.44
CA THR A 9 -5.81 -7.90 2.18
C THR A 9 -5.28 -9.04 1.30
N LEU A 10 -5.68 -10.27 1.58
CA LEU A 10 -5.36 -11.43 0.73
C LEU A 10 -6.42 -11.65 -0.38
N LYS A 11 -7.44 -10.79 -0.47
CA LYS A 11 -8.47 -10.87 -1.49
C LYS A 11 -8.05 -10.08 -2.74
N SER A 12 -7.73 -10.80 -3.81
CA SER A 12 -7.50 -10.20 -5.14
C SER A 12 -8.80 -9.85 -5.86
N THR A 13 -9.91 -10.52 -5.52
CA THR A 13 -11.24 -10.23 -6.06
C THR A 13 -12.28 -10.15 -4.94
N GLY A 14 -13.38 -9.45 -5.21
CA GLY A 14 -14.46 -9.25 -4.26
C GLY A 14 -14.16 -8.20 -3.18
N LEU A 15 -15.10 -8.03 -2.26
CA LEU A 15 -15.05 -6.95 -1.26
C LEU A 15 -14.00 -7.22 -0.16
N SER A 16 -13.18 -6.20 0.10
CA SER A 16 -12.24 -6.13 1.22
C SER A 16 -12.66 -5.03 2.20
N ASN A 17 -13.04 -5.41 3.43
CA ASN A 17 -13.45 -4.43 4.44
C ASN A 17 -12.32 -3.44 4.79
N THR A 18 -11.08 -3.92 4.81
CA THR A 18 -9.90 -3.09 5.05
C THR A 18 -9.69 -2.09 3.91
N GLU A 19 -10.00 -2.47 2.66
CA GLU A 19 -9.94 -1.57 1.50
C GLU A 19 -10.98 -0.46 1.63
N THR A 20 -12.22 -0.79 1.98
CA THR A 20 -13.28 0.20 2.24
C THR A 20 -12.89 1.22 3.32
N LEU A 21 -12.23 0.78 4.40
CA LEU A 21 -11.71 1.70 5.42
C LEU A 21 -10.58 2.59 4.89
N CYS A 22 -9.71 2.06 4.01
CA CYS A 22 -8.65 2.84 3.38
C CYS A 22 -9.23 3.93 2.47
N GLU A 23 -10.22 3.59 1.63
CA GLU A 23 -10.90 4.55 0.75
C GLU A 23 -11.52 5.70 1.55
N PHE A 24 -12.24 5.37 2.63
CA PHE A 24 -12.81 6.36 3.55
C PHE A 24 -11.72 7.29 4.14
N LEU A 25 -10.58 6.71 4.55
CA LEU A 25 -9.47 7.49 5.10
C LEU A 25 -8.83 8.40 4.05
N VAL A 26 -8.60 7.90 2.83
CA VAL A 26 -8.04 8.68 1.72
C VAL A 26 -8.90 9.91 1.42
N GLU A 27 -10.23 9.76 1.38
CA GLU A 27 -11.13 10.90 1.20
C GLU A 27 -10.96 11.96 2.29
N ARG A 28 -10.75 11.53 3.55
CA ARG A 28 -10.56 12.44 4.68
C ARG A 28 -9.22 13.16 4.65
N LEU A 29 -8.15 12.45 4.26
CA LEU A 29 -6.81 13.00 4.08
C LEU A 29 -6.75 14.00 2.93
N ALA A 30 -7.45 13.71 1.82
CA ALA A 30 -7.56 14.63 0.69
C ALA A 30 -8.16 15.98 1.10
N ARG A 31 -9.17 15.99 1.99
CA ARG A 31 -9.75 17.24 2.54
C ARG A 31 -8.77 18.05 3.39
N GLN A 32 -7.66 17.45 3.82
CA GLN A 32 -6.57 18.12 4.55
C GLN A 32 -5.38 18.46 3.64
N GLY A 33 -5.50 18.26 2.32
CA GLY A 33 -4.43 18.51 1.37
C GLY A 33 -3.32 17.45 1.38
N ILE A 34 -3.59 16.26 1.92
CA ILE A 34 -2.63 15.15 1.98
C ILE A 34 -2.95 14.17 0.83
N PRO A 35 -2.23 14.23 -0.30
CA PRO A 35 -2.32 13.21 -1.34
C PRO A 35 -1.97 11.84 -0.76
N SER A 36 -2.78 10.83 -1.09
CA SER A 36 -2.65 9.49 -0.54
C SER A 36 -2.78 8.44 -1.66
N GLU A 37 -2.00 7.37 -1.58
CA GLU A 37 -2.05 6.25 -2.52
C GLU A 37 -2.31 4.93 -1.78
N ILE A 38 -3.23 4.10 -2.29
CA ILE A 38 -3.46 2.74 -1.79
C ILE A 38 -2.73 1.75 -2.69
N LEU A 39 -1.82 0.97 -2.09
CA LEU A 39 -1.10 -0.14 -2.73
C LEU A 39 -1.69 -1.45 -2.24
N LYS A 40 -2.52 -2.09 -3.07
CA LYS A 40 -3.08 -3.41 -2.80
C LYS A 40 -2.06 -4.50 -3.08
N LEU A 41 -1.41 -4.99 -2.02
CA LEU A 41 -0.22 -5.82 -2.14
C LEU A 41 -0.48 -7.17 -2.82
N VAL A 42 -1.68 -7.74 -2.67
CA VAL A 42 -2.05 -9.01 -3.31
C VAL A 42 -2.14 -8.93 -4.84
N GLU A 43 -2.18 -7.72 -5.40
CA GLU A 43 -2.16 -7.47 -6.85
C GLU A 43 -0.74 -7.16 -7.38
N ARG A 44 0.29 -7.42 -6.58
CA ARG A 44 1.70 -7.16 -6.90
C ARG A 44 2.52 -8.42 -6.70
N GLN A 45 3.48 -8.64 -7.59
CA GLN A 45 4.47 -9.69 -7.47
C GLN A 45 5.56 -9.25 -6.50
N ILE A 46 5.43 -9.63 -5.24
CA ILE A 46 6.43 -9.38 -4.19
C ILE A 46 7.13 -10.71 -3.90
N LEU A 47 8.40 -10.81 -4.25
CA LEU A 47 9.15 -12.05 -4.05
C LEU A 47 9.50 -12.23 -2.56
N PRO A 48 9.40 -13.46 -2.02
CA PRO A 48 9.79 -13.70 -0.63
C PRO A 48 11.30 -13.57 -0.46
N GLY A 49 11.73 -12.89 0.59
CA GLY A 49 13.14 -12.72 0.91
C GLY A 49 13.39 -11.66 1.97
N THR A 50 14.65 -11.27 2.13
CA THR A 50 15.09 -10.32 3.16
C THR A 50 15.85 -9.12 2.59
N TYR A 51 15.94 -9.01 1.27
CA TYR A 51 16.61 -7.90 0.58
C TYR A 51 15.57 -6.93 0.01
N SER A 52 16.00 -5.69 -0.23
CA SER A 52 15.16 -4.65 -0.84
C SER A 52 14.87 -4.88 -2.33
N ASP A 53 15.60 -5.79 -2.96
CA ASP A 53 15.43 -6.21 -4.35
C ASP A 53 15.79 -7.69 -4.45
N MET A 54 14.81 -8.53 -4.76
CA MET A 54 15.00 -9.97 -4.95
C MET A 54 15.32 -10.35 -6.41
N GLY A 55 15.48 -9.38 -7.30
CA GLY A 55 15.87 -9.55 -8.68
C GLY A 55 14.70 -9.51 -9.68
N PRO A 56 14.88 -10.06 -10.89
CA PRO A 56 13.91 -9.94 -11.97
C PRO A 56 12.50 -10.40 -11.59
N GLY A 57 11.52 -9.51 -11.78
CA GLY A 57 10.11 -9.78 -11.51
C GLY A 57 9.63 -9.38 -10.11
N ASP A 58 10.52 -8.87 -9.24
CA ASP A 58 10.13 -8.31 -7.95
C ASP A 58 9.63 -6.86 -8.10
N GLU A 59 8.39 -6.61 -7.68
CA GLU A 59 7.80 -5.26 -7.64
C GLU A 59 8.11 -4.53 -6.32
N TRP A 60 8.72 -5.20 -5.34
CA TRP A 60 9.06 -4.60 -4.05
C TRP A 60 9.94 -3.35 -4.14
N PRO A 61 10.99 -3.25 -4.98
CA PRO A 61 11.80 -2.04 -5.09
C PRO A 61 10.98 -0.78 -5.40
N ALA A 62 10.03 -0.87 -6.34
CA ALA A 62 9.16 0.24 -6.70
C ALA A 62 8.15 0.60 -5.60
N ILE A 63 7.69 -0.40 -4.82
CA ILE A 63 6.87 -0.17 -3.63
C ILE A 63 7.70 0.51 -2.54
N LEU A 64 8.94 0.07 -2.33
CA LEU A 64 9.87 0.62 -1.35
C LEU A 64 10.18 2.09 -1.65
N ASP A 65 10.38 2.46 -2.92
CA ASP A 65 10.54 3.86 -3.33
C ASP A 65 9.35 4.73 -2.90
N LYS A 66 8.11 4.23 -3.05
CA LYS A 66 6.89 4.93 -2.61
C LYS A 66 6.77 5.03 -1.09
N VAL A 67 7.29 4.04 -0.36
CA VAL A 67 7.34 4.06 1.10
C VAL A 67 8.35 5.12 1.56
N LEU A 68 9.54 5.16 0.96
CA LEU A 68 10.61 6.10 1.32
C LEU A 68 10.26 7.55 0.95
N ASP A 69 9.48 7.77 -0.12
CA ASP A 69 8.98 9.09 -0.52
C ASP A 69 7.79 9.58 0.32
N SER A 70 7.18 8.72 1.14
CA SER A 70 6.00 9.08 1.95
C SER A 70 6.39 9.63 3.32
N GLU A 71 5.70 10.68 3.79
CA GLU A 71 5.83 11.18 5.16
C GLU A 71 4.85 10.48 6.13
N ILE A 72 3.85 9.78 5.61
CA ILE A 72 2.89 8.98 6.39
C ILE A 72 2.80 7.58 5.77
N LEU A 73 3.17 6.56 6.52
CA LEU A 73 2.98 5.16 6.14
C LEU A 73 1.84 4.54 6.94
N ILE A 74 0.88 3.92 6.26
CA ILE A 74 -0.24 3.21 6.88
C ILE A 74 -0.16 1.73 6.50
N LEU A 75 -0.03 0.86 7.48
CA LEU A 75 -0.15 -0.59 7.31
C LEU A 75 -1.62 -0.99 7.54
N ALA A 76 -2.34 -1.26 6.45
CA ALA A 76 -3.75 -1.59 6.50
C ALA A 76 -3.94 -3.11 6.33
N THR A 77 -3.93 -3.83 7.44
CA THR A 77 -4.01 -5.31 7.46
C THR A 77 -5.32 -5.79 8.10
N PRO A 78 -6.01 -6.79 7.54
CA PRO A 78 -7.05 -7.52 8.27
C PRO A 78 -6.43 -8.31 9.45
N ILE A 79 -7.26 -8.66 10.45
CA ILE A 79 -6.92 -9.57 11.56
C ILE A 79 -7.56 -10.94 11.30
#